data_AF-A0A9D4D3X1-F1
#
_entry.id   AF-A0A9D4D3X1-F1
#
_cell.length_a   1.000
_cell.length_b   1.000
_cell.length_c   1.000
_cell.angle_alpha   90.00
_cell.angle_beta   90.00
_cell.angle_gamma   90.00
#
_symmetry.space_group_name_H-M   'P 1'
#
loop_
_entity.id
_entity.type
_entity.pdbx_description
1 polymer ?
#
loop_
_entity_poly.entity_id
_entity_poly.type
_entity_poly.pdbx_seq_one_letter_code
_entity_poly.pdbx_strand_id
1 'polypeptide(L)' 'MMDTVLENNPFSFNDEYFLPREETEIGSRLGLNYASTYMGAWEEELFRRSEKQPLAYFRFEDDVWDL' A
#
# COMPACT_ATOMS: atom_id res chain seq x y z
N MET A 1 -12.31 -8.55 0.28
CA MET A 1 -11.36 -9.23 1.20
C MET A 1 -10.37 -8.23 1.77
N MET A 2 -9.70 -7.40 0.96
CA MET A 2 -8.88 -6.30 1.47
C MET A 2 -9.70 -5.26 2.26
N ASP A 3 -10.83 -4.81 1.71
CA ASP A 3 -11.68 -3.80 2.36
C ASP A 3 -12.09 -4.24 3.77
N THR A 4 -12.50 -5.49 3.94
CA THR A 4 -12.86 -6.05 5.25
C THR A 4 -11.72 -5.99 6.25
N VAL A 5 -10.46 -6.14 5.82
CA VAL A 5 -9.32 -6.07 6.75
C VAL A 5 -8.93 -4.62 7.02
N LEU A 6 -8.97 -3.74 6.03
CA LEU A 6 -8.69 -2.31 6.22
C LEU A 6 -9.75 -1.64 7.13
N GLU A 7 -11.03 -1.99 6.94
CA GLU A 7 -12.15 -1.48 7.73
C GLU A 7 -12.23 -2.08 9.14
N ASN A 8 -11.50 -3.16 9.43
CA ASN A 8 -11.52 -3.85 10.73
C ASN A 8 -10.11 -4.04 11.29
N ASN A 9 -9.28 -3.00 11.21
CA ASN A 9 -7.93 -3.00 11.76
C ASN A 9 -7.76 -1.94 12.87
N PRO A 10 -8.43 -2.09 14.03
CA PRO A 10 -8.32 -1.14 15.12
C PRO A 10 -6.98 -1.29 15.85
N PHE A 11 -6.43 -0.17 16.31
CA PHE A 11 -5.28 -0.15 17.20
C PHE A 11 -5.62 0.57 18.51
N SER A 12 -4.91 0.24 19.59
CA SER A 12 -5.09 0.87 20.90
C SER A 12 -3.93 1.81 21.21
N PHE A 13 -4.23 3.03 21.66
CA PHE A 13 -3.23 3.98 22.13
C PHE A 13 -3.79 4.78 23.31
N ASN A 14 -3.02 4.93 24.39
CA ASN A 14 -3.46 5.60 25.63
C ASN A 14 -4.83 5.11 26.16
N ASP A 15 -5.05 3.79 26.17
CA ASP A 15 -6.31 3.16 26.60
C ASP A 15 -7.56 3.53 25.76
N GLU A 16 -7.36 4.17 24.60
CA GLU A 16 -8.39 4.47 23.61
C GLU A 16 -8.22 3.62 22.35
N TYR A 17 -9.32 3.35 21.65
CA TYR A 17 -9.34 2.57 20.41
C TYR A 17 -9.54 3.47 19.20
N PHE A 18 -8.69 3.28 18.20
CA PHE A 18 -8.69 4.03 16.96
C PHE A 18 -8.89 3.09 15.78
N LEU A 19 -9.69 3.51 14.81
CA LEU A 19 -9.88 2.80 13.54
C LEU A 19 -9.33 3.66 12.40
N PRO A 20 -8.23 3.25 11.74
CA PRO A 20 -7.76 3.90 10.53
C PRO A 20 -8.81 3.78 9.43
N ARG A 21 -9.09 4.86 8.70
CA ARG A 21 -10.15 4.88 7.67
C ARG A 21 -9.67 4.61 6.25
N GLU A 22 -8.45 4.99 5.92
CA GLU A 22 -7.96 5.02 4.54
C GLU A 22 -6.62 4.30 4.36
N GLU A 23 -6.06 3.79 5.46
CA GLU A 23 -4.69 3.26 5.50
C GLU A 23 -4.67 1.94 6.25
N THR A 24 -3.65 1.12 5.95
CA THR A 24 -3.32 -0.02 6.79
C THR A 24 -2.46 0.46 7.97
N GLU A 25 -2.65 -0.13 9.14
CA GLU A 25 -1.77 0.14 10.28
C GLU A 25 -0.35 -0.38 10.00
N ILE A 26 0.63 0.48 10.27
CA ILE A 26 2.04 0.11 10.24
C ILE A 26 2.32 -0.86 11.40
N GLY A 27 2.83 -2.05 11.09
CA GLY A 27 3.04 -3.13 12.07
C GLY A 27 1.98 -4.23 12.03
N SER A 28 0.90 -4.04 11.25
CA SER A 28 -0.01 -5.14 10.92
C SER A 28 0.71 -6.24 10.14
N ARG A 29 0.43 -7.51 10.47
CA ARG A 29 0.97 -8.69 9.76
C ARG A 29 0.69 -8.69 8.26
N LEU A 30 -0.35 -7.99 7.82
CA LEU A 30 -0.76 -7.93 6.41
C LEU A 30 -0.55 -6.56 5.78
N GLY A 31 -0.15 -5.53 6.55
CA GLY A 31 -0.03 -4.16 6.03
C GLY A 31 0.92 -4.04 4.85
N LEU A 32 2.07 -4.71 4.93
CA LEU A 32 3.06 -4.77 3.85
C LEU A 32 2.54 -5.43 2.57
N ASN A 33 1.78 -6.52 2.72
CA ASN A 33 1.18 -7.22 1.58
C ASN A 33 0.11 -6.36 0.91
N TYR A 34 -0.68 -5.62 1.70
CA TYR A 34 -1.69 -4.70 1.19
C TYR A 34 -1.08 -3.50 0.48
N ALA A 35 -0.10 -2.84 1.10
CA ALA A 35 0.66 -1.77 0.47
C ALA A 35 1.25 -2.23 -0.87
N SER A 36 1.90 -3.39 -0.89
CA SER A 36 2.51 -3.94 -2.11
C SER A 36 1.48 -4.24 -3.19
N THR A 37 0.30 -4.77 -2.83
CA THR A 37 -0.76 -5.08 -3.81
C THR A 37 -1.41 -3.82 -4.36
N TYR A 38 -1.72 -2.85 -3.50
CA TYR A 38 -2.25 -1.56 -3.92
C TYR A 38 -1.29 -0.84 -4.86
N MET A 39 -0.01 -0.78 -4.49
CA MET A 39 1.02 -0.17 -5.32
C MET A 39 1.13 -0.88 -6.67
N GLY A 40 1.07 -2.21 -6.73
CA GLY A 40 1.09 -2.94 -8.00
C GLY A 40 -0.05 -2.54 -8.95
N ALA A 41 -1.28 -2.41 -8.44
CA ALA A 41 -2.42 -1.96 -9.24
C ALA A 41 -2.29 -0.49 -9.68
N TRP A 42 -1.76 0.36 -8.80
CA TRP A 42 -1.50 1.76 -9.11
C TRP A 42 -0.39 1.93 -10.18
N GLU A 43 0.69 1.15 -10.07
CA GLU A 43 1.80 1.11 -11.02
C GLU A 43 1.37 0.63 -12.40
N GLU A 44 0.56 -0.42 -12.46
CA GLU A 44 0.01 -0.93 -13.72
C GLU A 44 -0.76 0.18 -14.46
N GLU A 45 -1.60 0.92 -13.74
CA GLU A 45 -2.37 2.03 -14.30
C GLU A 45 -1.48 3.23 -14.68
N LEU A 46 -0.46 3.53 -13.87
CA LEU A 46 0.52 4.57 -14.15
C LEU A 46 1.25 4.27 -15.47
N PHE A 47 1.78 3.05 -15.61
CA PHE A 47 2.46 2.63 -16.83
C PHE A 47 1.52 2.62 -18.02
N ARG A 48 0.28 2.15 -17.87
CA ARG A 48 -0.72 2.18 -18.95
C ARG A 48 -1.02 3.60 -19.46
N ARG A 49 -0.99 4.61 -18.59
CA ARG A 49 -1.26 6.02 -18.93
C ARG A 49 -0.05 6.81 -19.40
N SER A 50 1.15 6.30 -19.17
CA SER A 50 2.39 7.02 -19.45
C SER A 50 2.85 6.79 -20.89
N GLU A 51 3.07 7.87 -21.64
CA GLU A 51 3.63 7.77 -23.01
C GLU A 51 5.06 7.24 -23.00
N LYS A 52 5.83 7.61 -21.97
CA LYS A 52 7.21 7.16 -21.75
C LYS A 52 7.24 6.13 -20.64
N GLN A 53 7.85 4.99 -20.95
CA GLN A 53 8.08 3.91 -19.99
C GLN A 53 9.55 3.91 -19.56
N PRO A 54 9.84 3.59 -18.29
CA PRO A 54 11.21 3.36 -17.85
C PRO A 54 11.78 2.12 -18.55
N LEU A 55 13.10 2.06 -18.76
CA LEU A 55 13.74 0.86 -19.31
C LEU A 55 13.73 -0.28 -18.29
N ALA A 56 13.91 0.07 -17.01
CA ALA A 56 13.70 -0.83 -15.89
C ALA A 56 13.08 -0.05 -14.71
N TYR A 57 12.24 -0.73 -13.93
CA TYR A 57 11.60 -0.18 -12.74
C TYR A 57 11.69 -1.19 -11.61
N PHE A 58 12.22 -0.76 -10.47
CA PHE A 58 12.36 -1.55 -9.26
C PHE A 58 11.73 -0.80 -8.10
N ARG A 59 10.92 -1.49 -7.30
CA ARG A 59 10.35 -0.93 -6.07
C ARG A 59 10.57 -1.88 -4.90
N PHE A 60 10.88 -1.31 -3.74
CA PHE A 60 10.83 -1.98 -2.45
C PHE A 60 10.06 -1.08 -1.48
N GLU A 61 8.89 -1.55 -1.04
CA GLU A 61 7.96 -0.77 -0.22
C GLU A 61 7.60 0.57 -0.90
N ASP A 62 8.14 1.70 -0.41
CA ASP A 62 7.96 3.06 -0.89
C ASP A 62 9.18 3.63 -1.65
N ASP A 63 10.31 2.92 -1.67
CA ASP A 63 11.50 3.30 -2.43
C ASP A 63 11.43 2.78 -3.88
N VAL A 64 11.79 3.65 -4.82
CA VAL A 64 11.74 3.38 -6.27
C VAL A 64 13.08 3.69 -6.93
N TRP A 65 13.55 2.80 -7.79
CA TRP A 65 14.75 2.95 -8.61
C TRP A 65 14.47 2.61 -10.08
N ASP A 66 15.11 3.32 -11.00
CA ASP A 66 15.00 3.10 -12.43
C ASP A 66 16.38 3.12 -13.15
N LEU A 67 16.37 2.65 -14.41
CA LEU A 67 17.48 2.73 -15.38
C LEU A 67 17.01 3.42 -16.67
#